data_AF-A0A3P6PF76-F1
#
_entry.id   AF-A0A3P6PF76-F1
#
_cell.length_a   1.000
_cell.length_b   1.000
_cell.length_c   1.000
_cell.angle_alpha   90.00
_cell.angle_beta   90.00
_cell.angle_gamma   90.00
#
_symmetry.space_group_name_H-M   'P 1'
#
loop_
_entity.id
_entity.type
_entity.pdbx_description
1 polymer ?
#
loop_
_entity_poly.entity_id
_entity_poly.type
_entity_poly.pdbx_seq_one_letter_code
_entity_poly.pdbx_strand_id
1 'polypeptide(L)'
;MVIPKTLAMNAGFDAQETIVKLTEERMASGGKIPVGLDITSGEPTNPVGIWDNVIVKRNSLSSCCVIACNLLLVDEVMRAGMTNLRTGQ
;
A
#
# COMPACT_ATOMS: atom_id res chain seq x y z
N MET A 1 -5.58 -4.65 2.29
CA MET A 1 -5.23 -3.46 3.10
C MET A 1 -3.76 -3.54 3.50
N VAL A 2 -2.86 -2.85 2.79
CA VAL A 2 -1.41 -2.86 3.09
C VAL A 2 -1.00 -1.66 3.94
N ILE A 3 -1.38 -0.45 3.53
CA ILE A 3 -0.92 0.80 4.16
C ILE A 3 -1.20 0.84 5.69
N PRO A 4 -2.43 0.61 6.19
CA PRO A 4 -2.68 0.72 7.63
C PRO A 4 -2.00 -0.40 8.44
N LYS A 5 -1.82 -1.59 7.84
CA LYS A 5 -1.09 -2.70 8.48
C LYS A 5 0.38 -2.37 8.64
N THR A 6 0.99 -1.84 7.59
CA THR A 6 2.40 -1.46 7.62
C THR A 6 2.64 -0.31 8.61
N LEU A 7 1.72 0.67 8.70
CA LEU A 7 1.79 1.73 9.70
C LEU A 7 1.71 1.18 11.14
N ALA A 8 0.78 0.27 11.41
CA ALA A 8 0.66 -0.39 12.72
C ALA A 8 1.93 -1.16 13.10
N MET A 9 2.46 -1.96 12.17
CA MET A 9 3.68 -2.73 12.36
C MET A 9 4.90 -1.82 12.61
N ASN A 10 5.03 -0.72 11.87
CA ASN A 10 6.12 0.24 12.05
C ASN A 10 6.02 0.99 13.39
N ALA A 11 4.81 1.16 13.91
CA ALA A 11 4.56 1.76 15.22
C ALA A 11 4.70 0.75 16.38
N GLY A 12 4.93 -0.54 16.09
CA GLY A 12 5.12 -1.59 17.10
C GLY A 12 3.82 -2.22 17.62
N PHE A 13 2.69 -1.99 16.95
CA PHE A 13 1.40 -2.59 17.29
C PHE A 13 1.12 -3.86 16.49
N ASP A 14 0.21 -4.71 17.00
CA ASP A 14 -0.25 -5.88 16.27
C ASP A 14 -1.09 -5.48 15.05
N ALA A 15 -0.59 -5.82 13.86
CA ALA A 15 -1.21 -5.40 12.61
C ALA A 15 -2.57 -6.05 12.34
N GLN A 16 -2.93 -7.16 12.98
CA GLN A 16 -4.26 -7.76 12.82
C GLN A 16 -5.25 -7.12 13.77
N GLU A 17 -4.90 -7.00 15.06
CA GLU A 17 -5.75 -6.40 16.09
C GLU A 17 -6.14 -4.97 15.72
N THR A 18 -5.16 -4.13 15.34
CA THR A 18 -5.41 -2.74 14.95
C THR A 18 -6.35 -2.64 13.73
N ILE A 19 -6.27 -3.58 12.78
CA ILE A 19 -7.14 -3.57 11.60
C ILE A 19 -8.58 -3.94 11.94
N VAL A 20 -8.77 -4.88 12.86
CA VAL A 20 -10.10 -5.26 13.34
C VAL A 20 -10.76 -4.03 13.99
N LYS A 21 -10.07 -3.37 14.92
CA LYS A 21 -10.55 -2.14 15.58
C LYS A 21 -10.91 -1.04 14.58
N LEU A 22 -10.03 -0.76 13.62
CA LEU A 22 -10.28 0.23 12.56
C LEU A 22 -11.51 -0.10 11.70
N THR A 23 -11.72 -1.39 11.41
CA THR A 23 -12.85 -1.85 10.58
C THR A 23 -14.16 -1.76 11.36
N GLU A 24 -14.16 -2.15 12.63
CA GLU A 24 -15.32 -2.04 13.52
C GLU A 24 -15.77 -0.60 13.68
N GLU A 25 -14.85 0.33 13.91
CA GLU A 25 -15.19 1.75 14.05
C GLU A 25 -15.66 2.38 12.73
N ARG A 26 -15.07 1.96 11.61
CA ARG A 26 -15.53 2.35 10.28
C ARG A 26 -16.94 1.83 9.97
N MET A 27 -17.29 0.63 10.44
CA MET A 27 -18.63 0.06 10.30
C MET A 27 -19.63 0.77 11.22
N ALA A 28 -19.26 1.03 12.48
CA ALA A 28 -20.10 1.73 13.45
C ALA A 28 -20.47 3.15 12.99
N SER A 29 -19.53 3.84 12.33
CA SER A 29 -19.77 5.17 11.73
C SER A 29 -20.55 5.14 10.41
N GLY A 30 -20.98 3.96 9.94
CA GLY A 30 -21.69 3.77 8.67
C GLY A 30 -20.86 4.22 7.46
N GLY A 31 -19.53 4.26 7.59
CA GLY A 31 -18.61 4.74 6.57
C GLY A 31 -18.65 6.24 6.28
N LYS A 32 -19.44 7.03 7.02
CA LYS A 32 -19.58 8.47 6.79
C LYS A 32 -18.42 9.29 7.34
N ILE A 33 -17.77 8.80 8.40
CA ILE A 33 -16.70 9.50 9.09
C ILE A 33 -15.36 8.88 8.70
N PRO A 34 -14.33 9.69 8.34
CA PRO A 34 -12.99 9.17 8.10
C PRO A 34 -12.42 8.59 9.41
N VAL A 35 -11.94 7.36 9.33
CA VAL A 35 -11.27 6.65 10.44
C VAL A 35 -9.83 6.39 10.00
N GLY A 36 -8.88 6.81 10.82
CA GLY A 36 -7.45 6.63 10.65
C GLY A 36 -6.84 5.91 11.85
N LEU A 37 -5.56 5.58 11.73
CA LEU A 37 -4.78 4.96 12.80
C LEU A 37 -3.95 6.03 13.50
N ASP A 38 -4.05 6.11 14.82
CA ASP A 38 -3.07 6.85 15.62
C ASP A 38 -1.83 5.99 15.86
N ILE A 39 -0.67 6.49 15.43
CA ILE A 39 0.62 5.80 15.57
C ILE A 39 1.18 5.84 17.00
N THR A 40 0.61 6.65 17.89
CA THR A 40 1.08 6.77 19.27
C THR A 40 0.32 5.86 20.23
N SER A 41 -1.01 5.77 20.07
CA SER A 41 -1.87 4.91 20.89
C SER A 41 -2.17 3.55 20.25
N GLY A 42 -2.08 3.43 18.92
CA GLY A 42 -2.46 2.21 18.19
C GLY A 42 -3.98 2.05 18.02
N GLU A 43 -4.76 3.04 18.45
CA GLU A 43 -6.22 3.03 18.42
C GLU A 43 -6.75 3.78 17.18
N PRO A 44 -7.99 3.48 16.74
CA PRO A 44 -8.65 4.25 15.70
C PRO A 44 -8.91 5.69 16.15
N THR A 45 -8.72 6.64 15.24
CA THR A 45 -9.03 8.05 15.50
C THR A 45 -9.45 8.77 14.23
N ASN A 46 -10.12 9.91 14.37
CA ASN A 46 -10.39 10.79 13.23
C ASN A 46 -9.08 11.47 12.79
N PRO A 47 -8.65 11.35 11.52
CA PRO A 47 -7.37 11.88 11.03
C PRO A 47 -7.39 13.41 10.84
N VAL A 48 -7.84 14.16 11.85
CA VAL A 48 -7.87 15.63 11.82
C VAL A 48 -6.44 16.15 11.78
N GLY A 49 -6.13 16.95 10.75
CA GLY A 49 -4.79 17.51 10.56
C GLY A 49 -3.81 16.59 9.82
N ILE A 50 -4.21 15.36 9.49
CA ILE A 50 -3.42 14.41 8.70
C ILE A 50 -4.07 14.29 7.32
N TRP A 51 -3.58 15.07 6.37
CA TRP A 51 -4.10 15.10 5.00
C TRP A 51 -3.07 14.55 4.01
N ASP A 52 -3.56 13.90 2.96
CA ASP A 52 -2.75 13.43 1.85
C ASP A 52 -3.24 14.06 0.55
N ASN A 53 -2.34 14.26 -0.41
CA ASN A 53 -2.68 14.87 -1.68
C ASN A 53 -3.51 13.91 -2.54
N VAL A 54 -4.66 14.40 -3.00
CA VAL A 54 -5.57 13.64 -3.88
C VAL A 54 -4.85 13.15 -5.15
N ILE A 55 -3.94 13.95 -5.71
CA ILE A 55 -3.21 13.59 -6.94
C ILE A 55 -2.29 12.38 -6.68
N VAL A 56 -1.66 12.32 -5.51
CA VAL A 56 -0.76 11.20 -5.14
C VAL A 56 -1.54 9.90 -5.01
N LYS A 57 -2.72 9.92 -4.38
CA LYS A 57 -3.59 8.74 -4.26
C LYS A 57 -4.13 8.28 -5.61
N ARG A 58 -4.61 9.22 -6.44
CA ARG A 58 -5.13 8.91 -7.78
C ARG A 58 -4.05 8.28 -8.66
N ASN A 59 -2.87 8.89 -8.72
CA ASN A 59 -1.78 8.40 -9.57
C ASN A 59 -1.25 7.05 -9.05
N SER A 60 -1.06 6.90 -7.73
CA SER A 60 -0.63 5.62 -7.14
C SER A 60 -1.55 4.47 -7.52
N LEU A 61 -2.87 4.64 -7.40
CA LEU A 61 -3.85 3.60 -7.75
C LEU A 61 -3.83 3.27 -9.24
N SER A 62 -3.73 4.29 -10.10
CA SER A 62 -3.68 4.08 -11.55
C SER A 62 -2.41 3.35 -11.97
N SER A 63 -1.24 3.84 -11.54
CA SER A 63 0.05 3.26 -11.91
C SER A 63 0.24 1.85 -11.34
N CYS A 64 -0.14 1.60 -10.08
CA CYS A 64 0.03 0.26 -9.49
C CYS A 64 -0.84 -0.78 -10.18
N CYS A 65 -2.06 -0.42 -10.59
CA CYS A 65 -2.97 -1.33 -11.30
C CYS A 65 -2.38 -1.72 -12.65
N VAL A 66 -1.93 -0.75 -13.44
CA VAL A 66 -1.32 -1.00 -14.76
C VAL A 66 -0.08 -1.89 -14.63
N ILE A 67 0.82 -1.59 -13.70
CA ILE A 67 2.05 -2.39 -13.50
C ILE A 67 1.71 -3.80 -13.03
N ALA A 68 0.80 -3.94 -12.06
CA ALA A 68 0.40 -5.25 -11.54
C ALA A 68 -0.24 -6.12 -12.63
N CYS A 69 -1.14 -5.56 -13.44
CA CYS A 69 -1.74 -6.27 -14.56
C CYS A 69 -0.68 -6.69 -15.59
N ASN A 70 0.25 -5.80 -15.94
CA ASN A 70 1.33 -6.13 -16.86
C ASN A 70 2.23 -7.24 -16.32
N LEU A 71 2.58 -7.21 -15.04
CA LEU A 71 3.37 -8.27 -14.40
C LEU A 71 2.65 -9.63 -14.38
N LEU A 72 1.32 -9.64 -14.20
CA LEU A 72 0.52 -10.87 -14.23
C LEU A 72 0.36 -11.45 -15.65
N LEU A 73 0.49 -10.63 -16.68
CA LEU A 73 0.39 -11.05 -18.09
C LEU A 73 1.73 -11.55 -18.66
N VAL A 74 2.85 -11.25 -18.00
CA VAL A 74 4.16 -11.74 -18.41
C VAL A 74 4.34 -13.18 -17.95
N ASP A 75 4.49 -14.09 -18.91
CA ASP A 75 4.71 -15.52 -18.64
C ASP A 75 6.21 -15.85 -18.46
N GLU A 76 7.08 -15.21 -19.25
CA GLU A 76 8.51 -15.44 -19.21
C GLU A 76 9.32 -14.14 -19.21
N VAL A 77 10.40 -14.12 -18.43
CA VAL A 77 11.41 -13.05 -18.43
C VAL A 77 12.68 -13.59 -19.07
N MET A 78 12.91 -13.26 -20.33
CA MET A 78 14.13 -13.66 -21.03
C MET A 78 15.23 -12.60 -20.89
N ARG A 79 16.42 -13.03 -20.46
CA ARG A 79 17.64 -12.21 -20.50
C ARG A 79 18.52 -12.66 -21.65
N ALA A 80 18.41 -11.99 -22.79
CA ALA A 80 19.30 -12.19 -23.94
C ALA A 80 20.30 -11.02 -24.04
N GLY A 81 21.59 -11.34 -24.06
CA GLY A 81 22.69 -10.40 -24.28
C GLY A 81 23.85 -11.13 -24.94
N MET A 82 24.53 -10.47 -25.87
CA MET A 82 25.68 -11.05 -26.58
C MET A 82 26.87 -11.18 -25.61
N THR A 83 27.09 -12.35 -25.01
CA THR A 83 28.32 -12.62 -24.24
C THR A 83 29.53 -12.91 -25.14
N ASN A 84 29.37 -12.97 -26.46
CA ASN A 84 30.41 -13.37 -27.42
C ASN A 84 30.67 -12.36 -28.56
N LEU A 85 30.66 -11.05 -28.29
CA LEU A 85 31.32 -10.06 -29.16
C LEU A 85 32.72 -9.72 -28.62
N ARG A 86 33.51 -10.76 -28.31
CA ARG A 86 34.96 -10.62 -28.43
C ARG A 86 35.25 -10.73 -29.92
N THR A 87 35.41 -9.57 -30.56
CA THR A 87 36.13 -9.41 -31.82
C THR A 87 37.48 -10.11 -31.66
N GLY A 88 37.56 -11.37 -32.10
CA GLY A 88 38.83 -12.03 -32.33
C GLY A 88 39.55 -11.26 -33.42
N GLN A 89 40.75 -10.78 -33.06
CA GLN A 89 41.81 -10.47 -34.01
C GLN A 89 42.08 -11.65 -34.93
#